data_AF-A0AAW1N4I1-F1
#
_entry.id   AF-A0AAW1N4I1-F1
#
_cell.length_a   1.000
_cell.length_b   1.000
_cell.length_c   1.000
_cell.angle_alpha   90.00
_cell.angle_beta   90.00
_cell.angle_gamma   90.00
#
_symmetry.space_group_name_H-M   'P 1'
#
loop_
_entity.id
_entity.type
_entity.pdbx_description
1 polymer ?
#
loop_
_entity_poly.entity_id
_entity_poly.type
_entity_poly.pdbx_seq_one_letter_code
_entity_poly.pdbx_strand_id
1 'polypeptide(L)' 'MLKRLTSQSFFTGDLTAKVVEIDESKFFHRKYHRGQWRESHWVFGGIERGSGKCFLVELADRAAETLLTEIRRVPY' A
#
# COMPACT_ATOMS: atom_id res chain seq x y z
N MET A 1 13.24 -15.71 -0.55
CA MET A 1 12.27 -16.21 0.44
C MET A 1 10.99 -15.38 0.27
N LEU A 2 10.08 -15.83 -0.59
CA LEU A 2 8.86 -15.13 -0.97
C LEU A 2 7.75 -15.44 0.04
N LYS A 3 7.33 -14.45 0.84
CA LYS A 3 6.10 -14.56 1.63
C LYS A 3 4.94 -14.12 0.74
N ARG A 4 4.28 -15.10 0.11
CA ARG A 4 3.03 -14.92 -0.63
C ARG A 4 1.96 -14.58 0.41
N LEU A 5 1.57 -13.31 0.53
CA LEU A 5 0.44 -12.89 1.37
C LEU A 5 -0.87 -13.12 0.60
N THR A 6 -1.83 -13.69 1.33
CA THR A 6 -3.14 -14.15 0.88
C THR A 6 -3.97 -13.02 0.27
N SER A 7 -4.57 -13.28 -0.90
CA SER A 7 -5.62 -12.46 -1.48
C SER A 7 -6.79 -12.37 -0.50
N GLN A 8 -7.04 -11.19 0.07
CA GLN A 8 -8.29 -10.91 0.78
C GLN A 8 -9.33 -10.42 -0.24
N SER A 9 -10.41 -11.17 -0.41
CA SER A 9 -11.57 -10.79 -1.20
C SER A 9 -12.48 -9.91 -0.36
N PHE A 10 -12.59 -8.63 -0.72
CA PHE A 10 -13.55 -7.71 -0.14
C PHE A 10 -14.78 -7.63 -1.08
N PHE A 11 -15.98 -7.82 -0.51
CA PHE A 11 -17.24 -7.76 -1.25
C PHE A 11 -17.94 -6.43 -0.95
N THR A 12 -18.00 -5.54 -1.94
CA THR A 12 -18.71 -4.27 -1.83
C THR A 12 -19.67 -4.12 -3.01
N GLY A 13 -20.98 -4.14 -2.73
CA GLY A 13 -22.07 -3.52 -3.51
C GLY A 13 -22.42 -4.05 -4.91
N ASP A 14 -21.42 -4.39 -5.71
CA ASP A 14 -21.58 -5.02 -7.03
C ASP A 14 -21.05 -6.45 -6.94
N LEU A 15 -21.67 -7.40 -7.63
CA LEU A 15 -21.35 -8.84 -7.59
C LEU A 15 -19.95 -9.19 -8.13
N THR A 16 -19.10 -8.20 -8.38
CA THR A 16 -17.73 -8.34 -8.84
C THR A 16 -16.77 -8.29 -7.66
N ALA A 17 -16.23 -9.46 -7.30
CA ALA A 17 -15.15 -9.53 -6.32
C ALA A 17 -13.94 -8.73 -6.83
N LYS A 18 -13.59 -7.65 -6.14
CA LYS A 18 -12.41 -6.84 -6.45
C LYS A 18 -11.21 -7.43 -5.73
N VAL A 19 -10.16 -7.71 -6.50
CA VAL A 19 -8.88 -8.18 -5.97
C VAL A 19 -7.91 -7.03 -6.03
N VAL A 20 -7.44 -6.59 -4.86
CA VAL A 20 -6.43 -5.54 -4.73
C VAL A 20 -5.15 -6.16 -4.22
N GLU A 21 -4.04 -5.92 -4.91
CA GLU A 21 -2.70 -6.22 -4.41
C GLU A 21 -2.23 -5.05 -3.57
N ILE A 22 -1.70 -5.32 -2.38
CA ILE A 22 -1.30 -4.32 -1.39
C ILE A 22 0.19 -4.50 -1.11
N ASP A 23 0.93 -3.38 -1.02
CA ASP A 23 2.35 -3.37 -0.71
C ASP A 23 2.74 -2.22 0.24
N GLU A 24 3.82 -2.43 0.98
CA GLU A 24 4.46 -1.44 1.86
C GLU A 24 5.88 -1.17 1.38
N SER A 25 6.14 0.06 0.97
CA SER A 25 7.41 0.47 0.41
C SER A 25 7.99 1.66 1.16
N LYS A 26 9.30 1.60 1.47
CA LYS A 26 10.01 2.69 2.13
C LYS A 26 10.69 3.58 1.10
N PHE A 27 10.22 4.81 0.98
CA PHE A 27 10.71 5.79 0.03
C PHE A 27 11.86 6.60 0.63
N PHE A 28 12.95 6.64 -0.12
CA PHE A 28 14.17 7.38 0.24
C PHE A 28 14.57 8.29 -0.91
N HIS A 29 15.13 9.45 -0.59
CA HIS A 29 15.66 10.34 -1.60
C HIS A 29 17.06 9.90 -2.09
N ARG A 30 17.23 9.63 -3.40
CA ARG A 30 18.53 9.68 -4.15
C ARG A 30 18.27 9.72 -5.68
N LYS A 31 19.14 10.27 -6.53
CA LYS A 31 20.62 10.32 -6.53
C LYS A 31 21.16 11.73 -6.84
N TYR A 32 21.98 12.27 -5.91
CA TYR A 32 23.15 13.19 -6.05
C TYR A 32 23.46 14.05 -4.81
N HIS A 33 22.70 13.99 -3.70
CA HIS A 33 23.21 14.52 -2.41
C HIS A 33 23.73 13.39 -1.53
N ARG A 34 24.94 12.92 -1.87
CA ARG A 34 25.61 11.75 -1.31
C ARG A 34 25.94 11.92 0.19
N GLY A 35 25.87 10.83 0.95
CA GLY A 35 26.33 10.75 2.35
C GLY A 35 25.38 11.34 3.38
N GLN A 36 24.48 12.22 2.97
CA GLN A 36 23.51 12.84 3.86
C GLN A 36 22.35 11.88 4.13
N TRP A 37 22.18 11.50 5.39
CA TRP A 37 20.99 10.79 5.84
C TRP A 37 19.81 11.78 5.84
N ARG A 38 18.69 11.36 5.26
CA ARG A 38 17.41 12.07 5.31
C ARG A 38 16.36 11.12 5.85
N GLU A 39 15.38 11.71 6.53
CA GLU A 39 14.19 10.99 6.91
C GLU A 39 13.50 10.41 5.67
N SER A 40 12.93 9.23 5.87
CA SER A 40 12.41 8.35 4.82
C SER A 40 10.96 8.09 5.10
N HIS A 41 10.14 8.14 4.07
CA HIS A 41 8.70 8.03 4.20
C HIS A 41 8.28 6.58 3.97
N TRP A 42 7.44 6.05 4.84
CA TRP A 42 6.75 4.80 4.55
C TRP A 42 5.55 5.12 3.68
N VAL A 43 5.41 4.38 2.59
CA VAL A 43 4.28 4.51 1.68
C VAL A 43 3.60 3.16 1.60
N PHE A 44 2.31 3.18 1.91
CA PHE A 44 1.40 2.07 1.74
C PHE A 44 0.61 2.27 0.46
N GLY A 45 0.48 1.23 -0.33
CA GLY A 45 -0.23 1.33 -1.59
C GLY A 45 -0.96 0.05 -1.96
N GLY A 46 -1.84 0.19 -2.94
CA GLY A 46 -2.46 -0.96 -3.56
C GLY A 46 -2.90 -0.70 -4.98
N ILE A 47 -2.99 -1.77 -5.76
CA ILE A 47 -3.44 -1.76 -7.15
C ILE A 47 -4.56 -2.78 -7.35
N GLU A 48 -5.68 -2.33 -7.90
CA GLU A 48 -6.79 -3.18 -8.29
C GLU A 48 -6.42 -3.97 -9.55
N ARG A 49 -6.52 -5.30 -9.45
CA ARG A 49 -6.22 -6.22 -10.53
C ARG A 49 -7.24 -6.05 -11.65
N GLY A 50 -6.75 -5.81 -12.87
CA GLY A 50 -7.56 -5.69 -14.07
C GLY A 50 -8.00 -4.26 -14.41
N SER A 51 -8.24 -3.39 -13.43
CA SER A 51 -8.58 -1.99 -13.69
C SER A 51 -7.36 -1.07 -13.77
N GLY A 52 -6.27 -1.43 -13.09
CA GLY A 52 -5.07 -0.60 -12.96
C GLY A 52 -5.25 0.62 -12.05
N LYS A 53 -6.41 0.77 -11.40
CA LYS A 53 -6.61 1.79 -10.36
C LYS A 53 -5.68 1.50 -9.18
N CYS A 54 -4.96 2.50 -8.72
CA CYS A 54 -4.06 2.37 -7.58
C CYS A 54 -4.17 3.55 -6.62
N PHE A 55 -3.72 3.32 -5.39
CA PHE A 55 -3.56 4.35 -4.37
C PHE A 55 -2.19 4.24 -3.72
N LEU A 56 -1.68 5.37 -3.24
CA LEU A 56 -0.43 5.49 -2.49
C LEU A 56 -0.70 6.47 -1.35
N VAL A 57 -0.45 6.04 -0.12
CA VAL A 57 -0.70 6.78 1.12
C VAL A 57 0.58 6.76 1.93
N GLU A 58 1.05 7.94 2.35
CA GLU A 58 2.15 8.04 3.29
C GLU A 58 1.70 7.65 4.70
N LEU A 59 2.48 6.80 5.37
CA LEU A 59 2.24 6.37 6.74
C LEU A 59 3.25 6.99 7.70
N ALA A 60 2.73 7.59 8.78
CA ALA A 60 3.56 8.04 9.89
C ALA A 60 4.13 6.88 10.72
N ASP A 61 3.39 5.77 10.82
CA ASP A 61 3.80 4.55 11.53
C ASP A 61 3.27 3.29 10.82
N ARG A 62 4.01 2.19 10.91
CA ARG A 62 3.71 0.87 10.30
C ARG A 62 2.91 -0.05 11.22
N ALA A 63 2.26 0.49 12.25
CA ALA A 63 1.41 -0.29 13.12
C ALA A 63 0.28 -0.95 12.30
N ALA A 64 -0.06 -2.18 12.65
CA ALA A 64 -1.11 -2.93 11.95
C ALA A 64 -2.46 -2.20 11.99
N GLU A 65 -2.72 -1.45 13.06
CA GLU A 65 -3.94 -0.64 13.21
C GLU A 65 -4.00 0.50 12.19
N THR A 66 -2.88 1.19 11.94
CA THR A 66 -2.77 2.25 10.93
C THR A 66 -3.03 1.67 9.53
N LEU A 67 -2.43 0.53 9.22
CA LEU A 67 -2.60 -0.16 7.93
C LEU A 67 -4.05 -0.58 7.70
N LEU A 68 -4.68 -1.21 8.71
CA LEU A 68 -6.09 -1.61 8.62
C LEU A 68 -7.03 -0.41 8.49
N THR A 69 -6.70 0.71 9.12
CA THR A 69 -7.45 1.95 9.00
C THR A 69 -7.38 2.51 7.58
N GLU A 70 -6.19 2.56 6.98
CA GLU A 70 -6.05 3.01 5.60
C GLU A 70 -6.73 2.07 4.60
N ILE A 71 -6.63 0.75 4.78
CA ILE A 71 -7.35 -0.24 3.94
C ILE A 71 -8.86 0.02 3.93
N ARG A 72 -9.45 0.30 5.11
CA ARG A 72 -10.89 0.56 5.25
C ARG A 72 -11.33 1.90 4.66
N ARG A 73 -10.40 2.84 4.52
CA ARG A 73 -10.68 4.17 3.97
C ARG A 73 -10.77 4.17 2.45
N VAL A 74 -10.12 3.20 1.79
CA VAL A 74 -10.12 3.14 0.33
C VAL A 74 -11.49 2.66 -0.18
N PRO A 75 -12.13 3.39 -1.12
CA PRO A 75 -13.52 3.14 -1.51
C PRO A 75 -13.64 2.02 -2.56
N TYR A 76 -13.25 0.79 -2.21
CA TYR A 76 -13.37 -0.39 -3.09
C TYR A 76 -14.46 -1.38 -2.64
#